data_AF-A0A8K0NGH3-F1
#
_entry.id   AF-A0A8K0NGH3-F1
#
_cell.length_a   1.000
_cell.length_b   1.000
_cell.length_c   1.000
_cell.angle_alpha   90.00
_cell.angle_beta   90.00
_cell.angle_gamma   90.00
#
_symmetry.space_group_name_H-M   'P 1'
#
loop_
_entity.id
_entity.type
_entity.pdbx_description
1 polymer ?
#
loop_
_entity_poly.entity_id
_entity_poly.type
_entity_poly.pdbx_seq_one_letter_code
_entity_poly.pdbx_strand_id
1 'polypeptide(L)'
;MSSTALNSRNNTPAGTPAGSSAAASPSPAHDHVFPEPQGDIDIDEALQRKPLRWTFQGQVQANRSRPVAAVSEDVRKQNLEQAKQDLLEMQGGLRSGTTNRNK
;
A
#
# COMPACT_ATOMS: atom_id res chain seq x y z
N MET A 1 -35.97 -0.51 33.59
CA MET A 1 -35.82 0.34 32.40
C MET A 1 -34.47 0.05 31.77
N SER A 2 -34.45 0.03 30.44
CA SER A 2 -33.60 -0.81 29.58
C SER A 2 -32.13 -0.45 29.50
N SER A 3 -31.31 -1.50 29.33
CA SER A 3 -29.89 -1.52 28.99
C SER A 3 -29.68 -1.25 27.49
N THR A 4 -28.63 -0.51 27.10
CA THR A 4 -27.96 -0.71 25.81
C THR A 4 -26.50 -0.22 25.91
N ALA A 5 -25.56 -1.16 26.03
CA ALA A 5 -24.16 -0.96 25.67
C ALA A 5 -23.96 -1.57 24.28
N LEU A 6 -23.60 -0.75 23.29
CA LEU A 6 -23.31 -1.20 21.93
C LEU A 6 -21.94 -1.86 21.91
N ASN A 7 -21.93 -3.19 22.00
CA ASN A 7 -20.74 -4.02 21.82
C ASN A 7 -20.51 -4.23 20.32
N SER A 8 -19.56 -3.53 19.73
CA SER A 8 -19.15 -3.67 18.32
C SER A 8 -18.47 -5.03 18.13
N ARG A 9 -19.17 -5.98 17.50
CA ARG A 9 -18.65 -7.31 17.16
C ARG A 9 -18.07 -7.28 15.74
N ASN A 10 -16.74 -7.19 15.65
CA ASN A 10 -16.02 -7.65 14.46
C ASN A 10 -16.00 -9.18 14.50
N ASN A 11 -16.88 -9.81 13.73
CA ASN A 11 -16.84 -11.26 13.50
C ASN A 11 -15.68 -11.60 12.56
N THR A 12 -14.56 -12.05 13.14
CA THR A 12 -13.56 -12.85 12.45
C THR A 12 -13.99 -14.32 12.55
N PRO A 13 -14.26 -15.06 11.46
CA PRO A 13 -14.37 -16.50 11.56
C PRO A 13 -12.95 -17.08 11.71
N ALA A 14 -12.76 -17.76 12.84
CA ALA A 14 -11.54 -18.43 13.24
C ALA A 14 -11.27 -19.71 12.42
N GLY A 15 -9.98 -20.00 12.26
CA GLY A 15 -9.39 -21.34 12.35
C GLY A 15 -9.90 -22.43 11.40
N THR A 16 -9.18 -22.63 10.29
CA THR A 16 -9.20 -23.91 9.56
C THR A 16 -8.15 -24.84 10.17
N PRO A 17 -8.47 -26.13 10.46
CA PRO A 17 -7.50 -27.08 11.00
C PRO A 17 -6.40 -27.39 9.98
N ALA A 18 -5.18 -27.55 10.47
CA ALA A 18 -4.03 -28.02 9.70
C ALA A 18 -4.24 -29.49 9.28
N GLY A 19 -4.92 -29.71 8.17
CA GLY A 19 -4.92 -30.95 7.43
C GLY A 19 -3.84 -30.88 6.36
N SER A 20 -2.82 -31.74 6.45
CA SER A 20 -1.81 -31.90 5.42
C SER A 20 -2.47 -32.57 4.20
N SER A 21 -3.01 -31.76 3.29
CA SER A 21 -3.37 -32.15 1.94
C SER A 21 -2.62 -31.23 1.00
N ALA A 22 -1.87 -31.83 0.08
CA ALA A 22 -1.02 -31.15 -0.88
C ALA A 22 -1.72 -29.88 -1.40
N ALA A 23 -1.08 -28.73 -1.20
CA ALA A 23 -1.59 -27.43 -1.62
C ALA A 23 -1.81 -27.47 -3.13
N ALA A 24 -3.05 -27.72 -3.55
CA ALA A 24 -3.46 -27.54 -4.93
C ALA A 24 -3.22 -26.08 -5.27
N SER A 25 -2.41 -25.83 -6.30
CA SER A 25 -2.24 -24.50 -6.87
C SER A 25 -3.63 -23.89 -7.11
N PRO A 26 -3.90 -22.64 -6.68
CA PRO A 26 -5.19 -22.03 -6.93
C PRO A 26 -5.49 -22.12 -8.42
N SER A 27 -6.71 -22.56 -8.77
CA SER A 27 -7.12 -22.71 -10.16
C SER A 27 -6.84 -21.40 -10.92
N PRO A 28 -6.35 -21.48 -12.17
CA PRO A 28 -6.06 -20.30 -12.95
C PRO A 28 -7.32 -19.44 -13.05
N ALA A 29 -7.16 -18.12 -12.92
CA ALA A 29 -8.27 -17.19 -12.77
C ALA A 29 -9.32 -17.24 -13.91
N HIS A 30 -8.95 -17.83 -15.04
CA HIS A 30 -9.79 -18.05 -16.21
C HIS A 30 -10.91 -19.09 -15.99
N ASP A 31 -10.79 -19.96 -14.99
CA ASP A 31 -11.81 -20.98 -14.66
C ASP A 31 -12.87 -20.45 -13.68
N HIS A 32 -12.73 -19.21 -13.20
CA HIS A 32 -13.72 -18.59 -12.32
C HIS A 32 -14.88 -18.06 -13.14
N VAL A 33 -16.07 -18.64 -12.93
CA VAL A 33 -17.33 -18.07 -13.41
C VAL A 33 -17.68 -16.90 -12.49
N PHE A 34 -17.42 -15.69 -12.96
CA PHE A 34 -17.82 -14.47 -12.26
C PHE A 34 -19.34 -14.28 -12.42
N PRO A 35 -20.08 -14.03 -11.33
CA PRO A 35 -21.49 -13.71 -11.45
C PRO A 35 -21.66 -12.45 -12.30
N GLU A 36 -22.60 -12.48 -13.24
CA GLU A 36 -22.97 -11.29 -13.98
C GLU A 36 -23.49 -10.22 -13.01
N PRO A 37 -23.14 -8.94 -13.21
CA PRO A 37 -23.63 -7.88 -12.35
C PRO A 37 -25.16 -7.85 -12.35
N GLN A 38 -25.78 -7.75 -11.17
CA GLN A 38 -27.23 -7.61 -11.04
C GLN A 38 -27.70 -6.23 -11.53
N GLY A 39 -27.81 -6.08 -12.86
CA GLY A 39 -28.48 -4.96 -13.51
C GLY A 39 -27.57 -3.96 -14.22
N ASP A 40 -28.23 -3.02 -14.92
CA ASP A 40 -27.58 -1.95 -15.65
C ASP A 40 -26.86 -1.01 -14.69
N ILE A 41 -25.60 -0.70 -15.00
CA ILE A 41 -24.81 0.25 -14.24
C ILE A 41 -25.31 1.65 -14.58
N ASP A 42 -25.74 2.40 -13.58
CA ASP A 42 -26.01 3.83 -13.72
C ASP A 42 -24.71 4.57 -14.06
N ILE A 43 -24.56 4.94 -15.33
CA ILE A 43 -23.37 5.59 -15.89
C ILE A 43 -23.20 6.98 -15.29
N ASP A 44 -24.30 7.70 -15.10
CA ASP A 44 -24.28 9.08 -14.61
C ASP A 44 -23.79 9.10 -13.16
N GLU A 45 -24.26 8.15 -12.35
CA GLU A 45 -23.76 7.97 -11.00
C GLU A 45 -22.28 7.54 -10.99
N ALA A 46 -21.91 6.58 -11.84
CA ALA A 46 -20.55 6.06 -11.92
C ALA A 46 -19.51 7.15 -12.27
N LEU A 47 -19.87 8.08 -13.16
CA LEU A 47 -19.00 9.19 -13.56
C LEU A 47 -18.93 10.30 -12.52
N GLN A 48 -20.01 10.54 -11.77
CA GLN A 48 -20.04 11.56 -10.72
C GLN A 48 -19.35 11.13 -9.43
N ARG A 49 -19.20 9.82 -9.21
CA ARG A 49 -18.49 9.28 -8.05
C ARG A 49 -17.04 9.75 -8.04
N LYS A 50 -16.54 10.08 -6.84
CA LYS A 50 -15.13 10.43 -6.65
C LYS A 50 -14.25 9.25 -7.10
N PRO A 51 -13.19 9.51 -7.88
CA PRO A 51 -12.38 8.44 -8.42
C PRO A 51 -11.69 7.68 -7.28
N LEU A 52 -11.70 6.35 -7.37
CA LEU A 52 -11.12 5.50 -6.34
C LEU A 52 -9.60 5.68 -6.25
N ARG A 53 -9.02 5.26 -5.13
CA ARG A 53 -7.59 5.42 -4.82
C ARG A 53 -6.62 4.79 -5.83
N TRP A 54 -7.07 3.83 -6.65
CA TRP A 54 -6.24 3.20 -7.67
C TRP A 54 -6.05 4.08 -8.91
N THR A 55 -6.87 5.11 -9.07
CA THR A 55 -6.71 6.13 -10.11
C THR A 55 -5.64 7.16 -9.72
N PHE A 56 -5.07 7.87 -10.71
CA PHE A 56 -4.10 8.93 -10.46
C PHE A 56 -4.65 10.03 -9.52
N GLN A 57 -5.84 10.54 -9.81
CA GLN A 57 -6.49 11.55 -8.97
C GLN A 57 -6.76 11.01 -7.56
N GLY A 58 -7.21 9.76 -7.44
CA GLY A 58 -7.45 9.11 -6.16
C GLY A 58 -6.17 8.92 -5.33
N GLN A 59 -5.04 8.59 -5.96
CA GLN A 59 -3.74 8.53 -5.28
C GLN A 59 -3.29 9.89 -4.78
N VAL A 60 -3.38 10.93 -5.63
CA VAL A 60 -3.02 12.30 -5.25
C VAL A 60 -3.88 12.78 -4.07
N GLN A 61 -5.18 12.55 -4.12
CA GLN A 61 -6.09 12.93 -3.03
C GLN A 61 -5.77 12.16 -1.75
N ALA A 62 -5.54 10.85 -1.84
CA ALA A 62 -5.17 10.03 -0.69
C ALA A 62 -3.85 10.47 -0.06
N ASN A 63 -2.86 10.84 -0.88
CA ASN A 63 -1.57 11.33 -0.41
C ASN A 63 -1.68 12.72 0.24
N ARG A 64 -2.56 13.59 -0.26
CA ARG A 64 -2.86 14.88 0.38
C ARG A 64 -3.57 14.72 1.72
N SER A 65 -4.48 13.75 1.83
CA SER A 65 -5.20 13.49 3.09
C SER A 65 -4.34 12.79 4.14
N ARG A 66 -3.21 12.19 3.75
CA ARG A 66 -2.28 11.62 4.73
C ARG A 66 -1.70 12.77 5.54
N PRO A 67 -1.75 12.72 6.88
CA PRO A 67 -0.99 13.64 7.69
C PRO A 67 0.48 13.41 7.35
N VAL A 68 1.09 14.36 6.64
CA VAL A 68 2.55 14.44 6.57
C VAL A 68 2.97 14.62 8.02
N ALA A 69 3.70 13.65 8.57
CA ALA A 69 4.31 13.83 9.88
C ALA A 69 5.02 15.18 9.82
N ALA A 70 4.62 16.14 10.66
CA ALA A 70 5.24 17.44 10.72
C ALA A 70 6.66 17.24 11.23
N VAL A 71 7.57 16.91 10.31
CA VAL A 71 8.99 16.82 10.59
C VAL A 71 9.39 18.25 10.91
N SER A 72 9.75 18.49 12.17
CA SER A 72 10.26 19.80 12.59
C SER A 72 11.40 20.21 11.66
N GLU A 73 11.50 21.50 11.35
CA GLU A 73 12.51 22.01 10.41
C GLU A 73 13.93 21.61 10.82
N ASP A 74 14.18 21.41 12.11
CA ASP A 74 15.47 20.95 12.63
C ASP A 74 15.78 19.50 12.25
N VAL A 75 14.79 18.60 12.30
CA VAL A 75 14.94 17.21 11.83
C VAL A 75 15.10 17.18 10.31
N ARG A 76 14.45 18.10 9.58
CA ARG A 76 14.66 18.22 8.12
C ARG A 76 16.10 18.65 7.80
N LYS A 77 16.68 19.60 8.54
CA LYS A 77 18.08 20.03 8.36
C LYS A 77 19.06 18.90 8.66
N GLN A 78 18.87 18.18 9.77
CA GLN A 78 19.72 17.04 10.12
C GLN A 78 19.66 15.93 9.05
N ASN A 79 18.47 15.61 8.53
CA ASN A 79 18.35 14.64 7.45
C ASN A 79 19.06 15.09 6.16
N LEU A 80 19.05 16.39 5.84
CA LEU A 80 19.78 16.91 4.68
C LEU A 80 21.29 16.87 4.87
N GLU A 81 21.78 17.16 6.07
CA GLU A 81 23.20 17.04 6.40
C GLU A 81 23.66 15.58 6.33
N GLN A 82 22.85 14.66 6.86
CA GLN A 82 23.11 13.22 6.77
C GLN A 82 23.12 12.74 5.32
N ALA A 83 22.14 13.14 4.52
CA ALA A 83 22.07 12.76 3.09
C ALA A 83 23.25 13.31 2.28
N LYS A 84 23.78 14.50 2.63
CA LYS A 84 24.99 15.03 2.01
C LYS A 84 26.21 14.17 2.31
N GLN A 85 26.37 13.72 3.56
CA GLN A 85 27.49 12.85 3.94
C GLN A 85 27.41 11.50 3.24
N ASP A 86 26.23 10.88 3.22
CA ASP A 86 25.97 9.61 2.56
C ASP A 86 26.29 9.66 1.06
N LEU A 87 25.87 10.74 0.37
CA LEU A 87 26.19 10.94 -1.04
C LEU A 87 27.71 11.05 -1.28
N LEU A 88 28.43 11.74 -0.40
CA LEU A 88 29.88 11.90 -0.50
C LEU A 88 30.62 10.57 -0.26
N GLU A 89 30.15 9.78 0.70
CA GLU A 89 30.66 8.44 0.98
C GLU A 89 30.43 7.49 -0.19
N MET A 90 29.21 7.48 -0.75
CA MET A 90 28.90 6.72 -1.96
C MET A 90 29.75 7.14 -3.16
N GLN A 91 30.00 8.44 -3.35
CA GLN A 91 30.89 8.94 -4.40
C GLN A 91 32.33 8.45 -4.20
N GLY A 92 32.82 8.44 -2.95
CA GLY A 92 34.12 7.89 -2.60
C GLY A 92 34.22 6.39 -2.90
N GLY A 93 33.19 5.61 -2.55
CA GLY A 93 33.09 4.18 -2.82
C GLY A 93 33.07 3.85 -4.32
N LEU A 94 32.31 4.62 -5.11
CA LEU A 94 32.22 4.47 -6.56
C LEU A 94 33.56 4.75 -7.26
N ARG A 95 34.30 5.78 -6.82
CA ARG A 95 35.64 6.10 -7.38
C ARG A 95 36.71 5.08 -7.00
N SER A 96 36.59 4.45 -5.84
CA SER A 96 37.51 3.39 -5.40
C SER A 96 37.27 2.06 -6.16
N GLY A 97 36.00 1.70 -6.40
CA GLY A 97 35.60 0.48 -7.10
C GLY A 97 35.91 0.44 -8.62
N THR A 98 36.19 1.59 -9.24
CA THR A 98 36.61 1.64 -10.66
C THR A 98 38.12 1.49 -10.84
N THR A 99 38.93 1.76 -9.81
CA THR A 99 40.40 1.72 -9.91
C THR A 99 40.96 0.30 -9.73
N ASN A 100 40.27 -0.56 -8.98
CA ASN A 100 40.73 -1.92 -8.66
C ASN A 100 40.34 -3.02 -9.68
N ARG A 101 39.81 -2.67 -10.87
CA ARG A 101 39.38 -3.64 -11.89
C ARG A 101 40.35 -3.85 -13.06
N ASN A 102 41.49 -3.15 -13.09
CA ASN A 102 42.50 -3.26 -14.15
C ASN A 102 43.84 -3.79 -13.61
N LYS A 103 43.87 -5.02 -13.10
CA LYS A 103 45.10 -5.82 -12.97
C LYS A 103 44.83 -7.25 -13.38
#